data_AF-A0A8H3HFX1-F1
#
_entry.id   AF-A0A8H3HFX1-F1
#
_cell.length_a   1.000
_cell.length_b   1.000
_cell.length_c   1.000
_cell.angle_alpha   90.00
_cell.angle_beta   90.00
_cell.angle_gamma   90.00
#
_symmetry.space_group_name_H-M   'P 1'
#
loop_
_entity.id
_entity.type
_entity.pdbx_description
1 polymer ?
#
loop_
_entity_poly.entity_id
_entity_poly.type
_entity_poly.pdbx_seq_one_letter_code
_entity_poly.pdbx_strand_id
1 'polypeptide(L)'
;MNAPPTQNYRHIRYPSSIMSNYTKGQVVTLVVTSAIVCPWCYIATLELRKAIARAYTNRLPLRFQIEYRPFECKSLTYDPTDWVRAESQGRATGVHSTLSFRAQKLGAMLRGQSNARLRSASASRLLLYAYQNGGQNAQQALLTELFRAHHEKDEDIDDFEILANYCERTGIMSKEEASLNQNPFARPWQN
;
A
#
# COMPACT_ATOMS: atom_id res chain seq x y z
N MET A 1 -3.48 34.59 5.18
CA MET A 1 -2.50 33.57 4.76
C MET A 1 -2.91 32.26 5.41
N ASN A 2 -3.54 31.34 4.67
CA ASN A 2 -4.04 30.10 5.25
C ASN A 2 -2.92 29.06 5.27
N ALA A 3 -2.66 28.46 6.44
CA ALA A 3 -1.79 27.30 6.56
C ALA A 3 -2.36 26.16 5.68
N PRO A 4 -1.51 25.37 4.99
CA PRO A 4 -2.00 24.21 4.26
C PRO A 4 -2.65 23.24 5.26
N PRO A 5 -3.76 22.57 4.89
CA PRO A 5 -4.35 21.54 5.73
C PRO A 5 -3.30 20.46 6.01
N THR A 6 -3.14 20.09 7.28
CA THR A 6 -2.27 18.98 7.70
C THR A 6 -2.77 17.70 7.02
N GLN A 7 -2.14 17.33 5.91
CA GLN A 7 -2.53 16.14 5.17
C GLN A 7 -2.19 14.90 6.00
N ASN A 8 -3.17 14.05 6.25
CA ASN A 8 -2.91 12.75 6.86
C ASN A 8 -2.03 11.94 5.88
N TYR A 9 -0.75 11.75 6.22
CA TYR A 9 0.21 11.08 5.34
C TYR A 9 -0.12 9.60 5.10
N ARG A 10 -1.08 9.03 5.83
CA ARG A 10 -1.64 7.70 5.50
C ARG A 10 -2.49 7.74 4.23
N HIS A 11 -3.13 8.87 3.94
CA HIS A 11 -3.99 9.08 2.79
C HIS A 11 -3.57 10.36 2.05
N ILE A 12 -2.41 10.31 1.38
CA ILE A 12 -1.97 11.41 0.53
C ILE A 12 -2.74 11.38 -0.77
N ARG A 13 -3.41 12.50 -1.05
CA ARG A 13 -3.88 12.86 -2.38
C ARG A 13 -2.81 13.68 -3.08
N TYR A 14 -2.46 13.27 -4.28
CA TYR A 14 -1.51 13.96 -5.14
C TYR A 14 -2.29 14.96 -5.99
N PRO A 15 -1.86 16.24 -6.03
CA PRO A 15 -2.53 17.24 -6.84
C PRO A 15 -2.51 16.81 -8.32
N SER A 16 -3.68 16.84 -8.97
CA SER A 16 -3.74 16.73 -10.41
C SER A 16 -2.97 17.88 -11.05
N SER A 17 -2.43 17.69 -12.25
CA SER A 17 -1.64 18.67 -13.01
C SER A 17 -2.31 20.03 -13.26
N ILE A 18 -3.61 20.16 -12.93
CA ILE A 18 -4.50 21.28 -13.28
C ILE A 18 -4.53 22.40 -12.21
N MET A 19 -4.02 22.21 -10.98
CA MET A 19 -4.09 23.27 -9.95
C MET A 19 -2.95 24.30 -10.08
N SER A 20 -3.32 25.52 -10.47
CA SER A 20 -2.51 26.47 -11.26
C SER A 20 -1.38 27.23 -10.56
N ASN A 21 -1.10 26.99 -9.28
CA ASN A 21 0.00 27.67 -8.55
C ASN A 21 1.19 26.75 -8.22
N TYR A 22 1.06 25.44 -8.42
CA TYR A 22 2.14 24.43 -8.27
C TYR A 22 2.67 23.91 -9.62
N THR A 23 2.22 24.51 -10.72
CA THR A 23 2.45 24.08 -12.11
C THR A 23 3.88 24.29 -12.63
N LYS A 24 4.72 25.06 -11.92
CA LYS A 24 6.14 25.30 -12.28
C LYS A 24 7.16 24.42 -11.54
N GLY A 25 6.71 23.55 -10.63
CA GLY A 25 7.60 22.70 -9.85
C GLY A 25 8.20 21.55 -10.67
N GLN A 26 9.42 21.14 -10.34
CA GLN A 26 10.07 19.98 -10.96
C GLN A 26 9.25 18.71 -10.66
N VAL A 27 9.03 17.90 -11.70
CA VAL A 27 8.35 16.60 -11.55
C VAL A 27 9.38 15.55 -11.12
N VAL A 28 9.09 14.89 -10.01
CA VAL A 28 9.83 13.73 -9.51
C VAL A 28 8.98 12.50 -9.77
N THR A 29 9.45 11.63 -10.66
CA THR A 29 8.80 10.36 -10.98
C THR A 29 9.44 9.24 -10.17
N LEU A 30 8.62 8.50 -9.44
CA LEU A 30 9.04 7.39 -8.59
C LEU A 30 8.30 6.12 -9.02
N VAL A 31 9.06 5.09 -9.35
CA VAL A 31 8.53 3.74 -9.53
C VAL A 31 8.95 2.92 -8.32
N VAL A 32 7.99 2.47 -7.54
CA VAL A 32 8.22 1.77 -6.28
C VAL A 32 7.87 0.30 -6.47
N THR A 33 8.88 -0.57 -6.49
CA THR A 33 8.66 -2.01 -6.45
C THR A 33 8.38 -2.43 -5.02
N SER A 34 7.19 -3.00 -4.76
CA SER A 34 6.77 -3.33 -3.39
C SER A 34 5.94 -4.61 -3.34
N ALA A 35 6.11 -5.38 -2.27
CA ALA A 35 5.25 -6.51 -1.95
C ALA A 35 4.28 -6.12 -0.83
N ILE A 36 2.98 -6.38 -0.99
CA ILE A 36 1.96 -6.01 0.00
C ILE A 36 2.19 -6.79 1.30
N VAL A 37 2.58 -8.06 1.20
CA VAL A 37 2.88 -8.92 2.36
C VAL A 37 4.17 -8.56 3.09
N CYS A 38 5.03 -7.71 2.51
CA CYS A 38 6.29 -7.33 3.14
C CYS A 38 6.08 -6.17 4.11
N PRO A 39 6.31 -6.36 5.42
CA PRO A 39 6.09 -5.28 6.40
C PRO A 39 7.08 -4.13 6.25
N TRP A 40 8.28 -4.39 5.72
CA TRP A 40 9.25 -3.33 5.41
C TRP A 40 8.76 -2.45 4.26
N CYS A 41 8.10 -3.02 3.25
CA CYS A 41 7.48 -2.24 2.17
C CYS A 41 6.36 -1.34 2.70
N TYR A 42 5.59 -1.82 3.68
CA TYR A 42 4.56 -1.01 4.33
C TYR A 42 5.18 0.19 5.08
N ILE A 43 6.20 -0.05 5.91
CA ILE A 43 6.90 1.04 6.64
C ILE A 43 7.54 2.03 5.66
N ALA A 44 8.24 1.54 4.64
CA ALA A 44 8.88 2.39 3.63
C ALA A 44 7.84 3.28 2.91
N THR A 45 6.66 2.75 2.62
CA THR A 45 5.55 3.51 2.02
C THR A 45 5.08 4.62 2.95
N LEU A 46 4.91 4.34 4.26
CA LEU A 46 4.52 5.36 5.24
C LEU A 46 5.58 6.45 5.39
N GLU A 47 6.87 6.10 5.38
CA GLU A 47 7.97 7.05 5.46
C GLU A 47 8.10 7.91 4.21
N LEU A 48 7.98 7.31 3.02
CA LEU A 48 7.96 8.03 1.74
C LEU A 48 6.83 9.05 1.71
N ARG A 49 5.62 8.63 2.12
CA ARG A 49 4.46 9.53 2.21
C ARG A 49 4.71 10.66 3.21
N LYS A 50 5.26 10.36 4.39
CA LYS A 50 5.62 11.40 5.37
C LYS A 50 6.64 12.40 4.80
N ALA A 51 7.60 11.95 4.00
CA ALA A 51 8.56 12.83 3.32
C ALA A 51 7.89 13.73 2.28
N ILE A 52 6.97 13.18 1.46
CA ILE A 52 6.19 13.93 0.48
C ILE A 52 5.30 14.97 1.16
N ALA A 53 4.60 14.60 2.23
CA ALA A 53 3.76 15.52 3.00
C ALA A 53 4.59 16.68 3.59
N ARG A 54 5.82 16.40 4.06
CA ARG A 54 6.76 17.43 4.51
C ARG A 54 7.20 18.35 3.37
N ALA A 55 7.48 17.81 2.18
CA ALA A 55 7.81 18.62 1.00
C ALA A 55 6.67 19.60 0.65
N TYR A 56 5.41 19.13 0.66
CA TYR A 56 4.25 20.00 0.44
C TYR A 56 4.05 21.02 1.57
N THR A 57 4.19 20.62 2.83
CA THR A 57 4.09 21.53 3.99
C THR A 57 5.12 22.66 3.90
N ASN A 58 6.34 22.34 3.46
CA ASN A 58 7.42 23.29 3.25
C ASN A 58 7.36 24.03 1.92
N ARG A 59 6.29 23.83 1.11
CA ARG A 59 6.07 24.47 -0.19
C ARG A 59 7.25 24.30 -1.14
N LEU A 60 7.93 23.16 -1.09
CA LEU A 60 8.96 22.86 -2.07
C LEU A 60 8.33 22.84 -3.47
N PRO A 61 9.01 23.37 -4.51
CA PRO A 61 8.49 23.40 -5.87
C PRO A 61 8.64 22.02 -6.54
N LEU A 62 8.04 21.00 -5.92
CA LEU A 62 8.11 19.59 -6.34
C LEU A 62 6.70 19.03 -6.57
N ARG A 63 6.59 18.23 -7.62
CA ARG A 63 5.40 17.42 -7.92
C ARG A 63 5.80 15.95 -7.96
N PHE A 64 5.01 15.07 -7.35
CA PHE A 64 5.34 13.65 -7.29
C PHE A 64 4.40 12.82 -8.17
N GLN A 65 4.98 12.13 -9.15
CA GLN A 65 4.31 11.07 -9.89
C GLN A 65 4.81 9.73 -9.37
N ILE A 66 3.91 8.90 -8.85
CA ILE A 66 4.28 7.67 -8.16
C ILE A 66 3.46 6.51 -8.68
N GLU A 67 4.15 5.46 -9.09
CA GLU A 67 3.58 4.18 -9.50
C GLU A 67 4.15 3.08 -8.61
N TYR A 68 3.28 2.28 -8.00
CA TYR A 68 3.69 1.08 -7.30
C TYR A 68 3.59 -0.12 -8.24
N ARG A 69 4.71 -0.84 -8.39
CA ARG A 69 4.78 -2.08 -9.15
C ARG A 69 4.82 -3.25 -8.18
N PRO A 70 3.81 -4.14 -8.21
CA PRO A 70 3.79 -5.28 -7.31
C PRO A 70 5.00 -6.18 -7.51
N PHE A 71 5.52 -6.72 -6.41
CA PHE A 71 6.52 -7.76 -6.39
C PHE A 71 5.99 -8.95 -5.61
N GLU A 72 5.99 -10.14 -6.22
CA GLU A 72 5.60 -11.38 -5.56
C GLU A 72 6.82 -11.99 -4.88
N CYS A 73 6.87 -11.89 -3.55
CA CYS A 73 7.98 -12.41 -2.76
C CYS A 73 7.85 -13.93 -2.57
N LYS A 74 8.34 -14.71 -3.54
CA LYS A 74 8.27 -16.18 -3.49
C LYS A 74 9.01 -16.81 -2.31
N SER A 75 9.96 -16.10 -1.69
CA SER A 75 10.69 -16.60 -0.52
C SER A 75 9.92 -16.48 0.80
N LEU A 76 8.82 -15.70 0.83
CA LEU A 76 7.92 -15.63 1.97
C LEU A 76 6.88 -16.74 1.98
N THR A 77 6.96 -17.77 1.12
CA THR A 77 6.10 -18.96 1.25
C THR A 77 6.48 -19.85 2.45
N TYR A 78 7.44 -19.43 3.26
CA TYR A 78 7.84 -20.08 4.50
C TYR A 78 6.86 -19.70 5.62
N ASP A 79 6.64 -20.60 6.58
CA ASP A 79 5.67 -20.41 7.66
C ASP A 79 5.93 -19.07 8.38
N PRO A 80 4.93 -18.18 8.57
CA PRO A 80 5.11 -16.94 9.34
C PRO A 80 5.71 -17.18 10.73
N THR A 81 5.51 -18.37 11.30
CA THR A 81 6.11 -18.78 12.58
C THR A 81 7.61 -19.01 12.50
N ASP A 82 8.20 -19.22 11.32
CA ASP A 82 9.64 -19.46 11.17
C ASP A 82 10.49 -18.23 11.51
N TRP A 83 9.95 -17.02 11.36
CA TRP A 83 10.67 -15.80 11.74
C TRP A 83 10.64 -15.53 13.23
N VAL A 84 9.48 -15.73 13.88
CA VAL A 84 9.37 -15.67 15.36
C VAL A 84 10.23 -16.76 15.99
N ARG A 85 10.26 -17.94 15.38
CA ARG A 85 11.12 -19.06 15.77
C ARG A 85 12.60 -18.78 15.50
N ALA A 86 12.95 -18.08 14.41
CA ALA A 86 14.31 -17.65 14.15
C ALA A 86 14.76 -16.58 15.15
N GLU A 87 13.89 -15.65 15.56
CA GLU A 87 14.17 -14.68 16.62
C GLU A 87 14.37 -15.35 17.98
N SER A 88 13.49 -16.28 18.37
CA SER A 88 13.63 -17.01 19.64
C SER A 88 14.87 -17.91 19.67
N GLN A 89 15.37 -18.31 18.51
CA GLN A 89 16.64 -19.04 18.34
C GLN A 89 17.85 -18.12 18.18
N GLY A 90 17.69 -16.80 18.29
CA GLY A 90 18.79 -15.83 18.19
C GLY A 90 19.30 -15.59 16.75
N ARG A 91 18.66 -16.15 15.72
CA ARG A 91 19.07 -16.06 14.31
C ARG A 91 18.57 -14.79 13.59
N ALA A 92 17.64 -14.06 14.23
CA ALA A 92 17.04 -12.84 13.68
C ALA A 92 16.78 -11.77 14.76
N THR A 93 17.57 -11.75 15.84
CA THR A 93 17.33 -10.94 17.05
C THR A 93 17.02 -9.48 16.76
N GLY A 94 15.86 -9.00 17.24
CA GLY A 94 15.52 -7.59 17.31
C GLY A 94 14.92 -7.00 16.03
N VAL A 95 14.83 -7.79 14.95
CA VAL A 95 14.24 -7.37 13.67
C VAL A 95 12.76 -7.00 13.84
N HIS A 96 11.98 -7.82 14.56
CA HIS A 96 10.56 -7.56 14.81
C HIS A 96 10.37 -6.35 15.71
N SER A 97 11.14 -6.26 16.80
CA SER A 97 11.06 -5.12 17.72
C SER A 97 11.36 -3.78 17.01
N THR A 98 12.34 -3.77 16.11
CA THR A 98 12.69 -2.59 15.30
C THR A 98 11.57 -2.22 14.35
N LEU A 99 11.00 -3.22 13.66
CA LEU A 99 9.89 -3.05 12.74
C LEU A 99 8.65 -2.48 13.46
N SER A 100 8.22 -3.11 14.56
CA SER A 100 7.08 -2.65 15.37
C SER A 100 7.29 -1.25 15.91
N PHE A 101 8.49 -0.93 16.41
CA PHE A 101 8.82 0.39 16.92
C PHE A 101 8.74 1.48 15.84
N ARG A 102 9.28 1.21 14.64
CA ARG A 102 9.17 2.14 13.50
C ARG A 102 7.73 2.32 13.05
N ALA A 103 6.95 1.24 12.98
CA ALA A 103 5.54 1.30 12.64
C ALA A 103 4.75 2.16 13.65
N GLN A 104 4.96 1.99 14.95
CA GLN A 104 4.31 2.78 15.99
C GLN A 104 4.63 4.28 15.88
N LYS A 105 5.89 4.64 15.57
CA LYS A 105 6.27 6.05 15.28
C LYS A 105 5.57 6.65 14.05
N LEU A 106 5.03 5.80 13.20
CA LEU A 106 4.22 6.16 12.02
C LEU A 106 2.71 5.92 12.28
N GLY A 107 2.34 5.76 13.56
CA GLY A 107 0.97 5.53 14.05
C GLY A 107 0.39 4.17 13.69
N ALA A 108 1.19 3.24 13.16
CA ALA A 108 0.73 1.94 12.67
C ALA A 108 0.95 0.88 13.74
N MET A 109 -0.06 0.05 13.95
CA MET A 109 0.02 -1.04 14.91
C MET A 109 0.01 -2.37 14.16
N LEU A 110 1.19 -2.93 13.96
CA LEU A 110 1.33 -4.23 13.31
C LEU A 110 0.73 -5.31 14.20
N ARG A 111 -0.08 -6.18 13.62
CA ARG A 111 -0.58 -7.40 14.24
C ARG A 111 0.29 -8.59 13.81
N GLY A 112 0.36 -9.62 14.66
CA GLY A 112 0.93 -10.90 14.26
C GLY A 112 0.10 -11.50 13.12
N GLN A 113 0.78 -12.08 12.12
CA GLN A 113 0.17 -12.68 10.93
C GLN A 113 -0.37 -14.07 11.27
N SER A 114 -1.54 -14.15 11.90
CA SER A 114 -2.16 -15.43 12.28
C SER A 114 -3.11 -15.97 11.22
N ASN A 115 -3.74 -15.08 10.45
CA ASN A 115 -4.72 -15.41 9.41
C ASN A 115 -4.25 -14.96 8.02
N ALA A 116 -3.39 -13.94 7.93
CA ALA A 116 -2.91 -13.41 6.67
C ALA A 116 -1.95 -14.39 5.99
N ARG A 117 -2.35 -14.94 4.83
CA ARG A 117 -1.48 -15.76 3.99
C ARG A 117 -0.38 -14.88 3.38
N LEU A 118 0.81 -15.46 3.17
CA LEU A 118 1.93 -14.79 2.52
C LEU A 118 1.81 -14.75 0.99
N ARG A 119 0.57 -14.75 0.48
CA ARG A 119 0.24 -14.68 -0.96
C ARG A 119 -0.47 -13.36 -1.24
N SER A 120 -0.20 -12.76 -2.40
CA SER A 120 -0.77 -11.47 -2.78
C SER A 120 -1.10 -11.34 -4.26
N ALA A 121 -1.18 -12.45 -5.01
CA ALA A 121 -1.32 -12.38 -6.46
C ALA A 121 -2.62 -11.69 -6.89
N SER A 122 -3.73 -11.91 -6.18
CA SER A 122 -5.01 -11.27 -6.46
C SER A 122 -4.96 -9.78 -6.11
N ALA A 123 -4.44 -9.44 -4.93
CA ALA A 123 -4.22 -8.05 -4.51
C ALA A 123 -3.30 -7.27 -5.47
N SER A 124 -2.22 -7.90 -5.93
CA SER A 124 -1.26 -7.34 -6.87
C SER A 124 -1.91 -7.02 -8.21
N ARG A 125 -2.73 -7.93 -8.75
CA ARG A 125 -3.50 -7.68 -9.98
C ARG A 125 -4.48 -6.53 -9.81
N LEU A 126 -5.23 -6.51 -8.70
CA LEU A 126 -6.17 -5.44 -8.40
C LEU A 126 -5.46 -4.08 -8.27
N LEU A 127 -4.26 -4.05 -7.67
CA LEU A 127 -3.46 -2.84 -7.55
C LEU A 127 -2.99 -2.28 -8.90
N LEU A 128 -2.65 -3.17 -9.85
CA LEU A 128 -2.34 -2.77 -11.23
C LEU A 128 -3.59 -2.23 -11.94
N TYR A 129 -4.72 -2.93 -11.81
CA TYR A 129 -6.00 -2.48 -12.35
C TYR A 129 -6.38 -1.08 -11.85
N ALA A 130 -6.23 -0.82 -10.55
CA ALA A 130 -6.51 0.46 -9.92
C ALA A 130 -5.70 1.61 -10.54
N TYR A 131 -4.43 1.36 -10.85
CA TYR A 131 -3.57 2.34 -11.51
C TYR A 131 -3.96 2.56 -12.97
N GLN A 132 -4.26 1.49 -13.71
CA GLN A 132 -4.64 1.59 -15.11
C GLN A 132 -5.95 2.35 -15.32
N ASN A 133 -6.93 2.17 -14.44
CA ASN A 133 -8.27 2.74 -14.59
C ASN A 133 -8.48 4.03 -13.80
N GLY A 134 -7.81 4.19 -12.65
CA GLY A 134 -7.99 5.35 -11.75
C GLY A 134 -6.72 6.15 -11.47
N GLY A 135 -5.59 5.78 -12.08
CA GLY A 135 -4.30 6.44 -11.94
C GLY A 135 -3.69 6.31 -10.53
N GLN A 136 -2.68 7.14 -10.28
CA GLN A 136 -1.92 7.16 -9.03
C GLN A 136 -2.79 7.32 -7.77
N ASN A 137 -3.80 8.21 -7.79
CA ASN A 137 -4.62 8.45 -6.60
C ASN A 137 -5.47 7.22 -6.23
N ALA A 138 -6.07 6.53 -7.21
CA ALA A 138 -6.81 5.30 -6.98
C ALA A 138 -5.88 4.17 -6.49
N GLN A 139 -4.73 4.00 -7.15
CA GLN A 139 -3.74 3.01 -6.72
C GLN A 139 -3.27 3.24 -5.28
N GLN A 140 -2.99 4.50 -4.91
CA GLN A 140 -2.54 4.85 -3.56
C GLN A 140 -3.62 4.64 -2.50
N ALA A 141 -4.89 4.94 -2.83
CA ALA A 141 -6.02 4.71 -1.93
C ALA A 141 -6.15 3.21 -1.62
N LEU A 142 -6.16 2.36 -2.65
CA LEU A 142 -6.22 0.92 -2.50
C LEU A 142 -5.00 0.34 -1.79
N LEU A 143 -3.79 0.72 -2.19
CA LEU A 143 -2.56 0.25 -1.54
C LEU A 143 -2.57 0.51 -0.05
N THR A 144 -3.08 1.67 0.36
CA THR A 144 -3.22 2.01 1.79
C THR A 144 -4.08 0.98 2.49
N GLU A 145 -5.26 0.70 1.96
CA GLU A 145 -6.18 -0.22 2.58
C GLU A 145 -5.69 -1.67 2.56
N LEU A 146 -5.04 -2.12 1.47
CA LEU A 146 -4.45 -3.47 1.40
C LEU A 146 -3.31 -3.67 2.39
N PHE A 147 -2.44 -2.68 2.58
CA PHE A 147 -1.42 -2.76 3.62
C PHE A 147 -2.04 -2.84 5.01
N ARG A 148 -3.09 -2.04 5.28
CA ARG A 148 -3.77 -2.08 6.58
C ARG A 148 -4.49 -3.41 6.80
N ALA A 149 -5.15 -3.94 5.78
CA ALA A 149 -5.80 -5.24 5.79
C ALA A 149 -4.82 -6.32 6.24
N HIS A 150 -3.68 -6.41 5.56
CA HIS A 150 -2.69 -7.44 5.84
C HIS A 150 -1.95 -7.21 7.17
N HIS A 151 -1.43 -6.00 7.41
CA HIS A 151 -0.49 -5.76 8.53
C HIS A 151 -1.15 -5.28 9.82
N GLU A 152 -2.28 -4.59 9.77
CA GLU A 152 -2.95 -4.03 10.96
C GLU A 152 -4.23 -4.79 11.34
N LYS A 153 -4.84 -5.53 10.39
CA LYS A 153 -6.08 -6.27 10.61
C LYS A 153 -5.94 -7.79 10.48
N ASP A 154 -4.81 -8.28 9.98
CA ASP A 154 -4.55 -9.71 9.77
C ASP A 154 -5.60 -10.36 8.85
N GLU A 155 -5.97 -9.68 7.76
CA GLU A 155 -6.92 -10.17 6.75
C GLU A 155 -6.20 -10.85 5.56
N ASP A 156 -6.84 -11.87 4.97
CA ASP A 156 -6.34 -12.54 3.75
C ASP A 156 -6.60 -11.67 2.52
N ILE A 157 -5.54 -11.00 2.05
CA ILE A 157 -5.60 -10.13 0.87
C ILE A 157 -5.62 -10.91 -0.46
N ASP A 158 -5.58 -12.24 -0.45
CA ASP A 158 -5.83 -13.05 -1.64
C ASP A 158 -7.29 -13.55 -1.71
N ASP A 159 -8.09 -13.31 -0.65
CA ASP A 159 -9.52 -13.61 -0.63
C ASP A 159 -10.32 -12.58 -1.44
N PHE A 160 -11.14 -13.08 -2.36
CA PHE A 160 -11.85 -12.21 -3.30
C PHE A 160 -12.99 -11.41 -2.66
N GLU A 161 -13.66 -11.94 -1.63
CA GLU A 161 -14.72 -11.21 -0.92
C GLU A 161 -14.12 -10.06 -0.11
N ILE A 162 -12.98 -10.29 0.55
CA ILE A 162 -12.20 -9.25 1.22
C ILE A 162 -11.79 -8.18 0.22
N LEU A 163 -11.20 -8.56 -0.92
CA LEU A 163 -10.78 -7.62 -1.96
C LEU A 163 -11.94 -6.81 -2.55
N ALA A 164 -13.10 -7.44 -2.78
CA ALA A 164 -14.29 -6.75 -3.30
C ALA A 164 -14.80 -5.68 -2.33
N ASN A 165 -14.78 -5.93 -1.01
CA ASN A 165 -15.09 -4.91 -0.01
C ASN A 165 -14.12 -3.72 -0.08
N TYR A 166 -12.84 -3.97 -0.35
CA TYR A 166 -11.83 -2.90 -0.50
C TYR A 166 -11.97 -2.10 -1.80
N CYS A 167 -12.39 -2.75 -2.90
CA CYS A 167 -12.75 -2.06 -4.14
C CYS A 167 -13.83 -1.01 -3.90
N GLU A 168 -14.95 -1.41 -3.27
CA GLU A 168 -16.08 -0.53 -2.99
C GLU A 168 -15.66 0.62 -2.06
N ARG A 169 -14.97 0.29 -0.95
CA ARG A 169 -14.51 1.29 0.02
C ARG A 169 -13.55 2.33 -0.56
N THR A 170 -12.81 1.97 -1.60
CA THR A 170 -11.83 2.86 -2.25
C THR A 170 -12.38 3.52 -3.51
N GLY A 171 -13.61 3.17 -3.92
CA GLY A 171 -14.29 3.71 -5.09
C GLY A 171 -13.67 3.26 -6.42
N ILE A 172 -13.00 2.11 -6.44
CA ILE A 172 -12.42 1.56 -7.67
C ILE A 172 -13.50 0.92 -8.54
N MET A 173 -14.41 0.16 -7.92
CA MET A 173 -15.61 -0.43 -8.53
C MET A 173 -16.55 -0.91 -7.43
N SER A 174 -17.79 -1.25 -7.78
CA SER A 174 -18.75 -1.81 -6.83
C SER A 174 -18.32 -3.21 -6.38
N LYS A 175 -18.84 -3.65 -5.23
CA LYS A 175 -18.58 -5.00 -4.73
C LYS A 175 -19.08 -6.06 -5.73
N GLU A 176 -20.24 -5.84 -6.32
CA GLU A 176 -20.85 -6.73 -7.31
C GLU A 176 -19.98 -6.85 -8.57
N GLU A 177 -19.47 -5.72 -9.08
CA GLU A 177 -18.55 -5.71 -10.23
C GLU A 177 -17.26 -6.47 -9.90
N ALA A 178 -16.72 -6.27 -8.69
CA ALA A 178 -15.53 -6.99 -8.25
C ALA A 178 -15.77 -8.49 -8.09
N SER A 179 -16.96 -8.90 -7.63
CA SER A 179 -17.32 -10.31 -7.49
C SER A 179 -17.55 -11.01 -8.83
N LEU A 180 -18.08 -10.31 -9.84
CA LEU A 180 -18.22 -10.85 -11.19
C LEU A 180 -16.87 -11.06 -11.90
N ASN A 181 -15.88 -10.22 -11.59
CA ASN A 181 -14.51 -10.31 -12.11
C ASN A 181 -13.64 -11.39 -11.44
N GLN A 182 -14.22 -12.21 -10.55
CA GLN A 182 -13.57 -13.38 -9.94
C GLN A 182 -13.53 -14.61 -10.87
N ASN A 183 -14.23 -14.57 -12.01
CA ASN A 183 -14.34 -15.70 -12.91
C ASN A 183 -13.05 -15.88 -13.75
N PRO A 184 -12.34 -17.02 -13.67
CA PRO A 184 -11.13 -17.26 -14.48
C PRO A 184 -11.39 -17.27 -16.00
N PHE A 185 -12.64 -17.32 -16.44
CA PHE A 185 -13.06 -17.20 -17.85
C PHE A 185 -13.54 -15.79 -18.24
N ALA A 186 -13.79 -14.90 -17.27
CA ALA A 186 -14.04 -13.48 -17.52
C ALA A 186 -12.75 -12.73 -17.21
N ARG A 187 -11.97 -12.41 -18.27
CA ARG A 187 -10.71 -11.65 -18.27
C ARG A 187 -10.22 -11.19 -16.87
N PRO A 188 -9.39 -11.98 -16.18
CA PRO A 188 -8.98 -11.67 -14.81
C PRO A 188 -8.12 -10.40 -14.78
N TRP A 189 -8.67 -9.27 -14.33
CA TRP A 189 -7.95 -8.01 -14.05
C TRP A 189 -6.84 -7.66 -15.06
N GLN A 190 -7.07 -7.98 -16.34
CA GLN A 190 -6.15 -7.81 -17.45
C GLN A 190 -6.99 -7.40 -18.65
N ASN A 191 -6.55 -6.36 -19.35
CA ASN A 191 -7.05 -6.05 -20.70
C ASN A 191 -6.79 -7.23 -21.64
#